data_AF-A0A218Y260-F1
#
_entry.id   AF-A0A218Y260-F1
#
_cell.length_a   1.000
_cell.length_b   1.000
_cell.length_c   1.000
_cell.angle_alpha   90.00
_cell.angle_beta   90.00
_cell.angle_gamma   90.00
#
_symmetry.space_group_name_H-M   'P 1'
#
loop_
_entity.id
_entity.type
_entity.pdbx_description
1 polymer ?
#
loop_
_entity_poly.entity_id
_entity_poly.type
_entity_poly.pdbx_seq_one_letter_code
_entity_poly.pdbx_strand_id
1 'polypeptide(L)'
;MDVDYWSGSTAGPALATAVNLQLLMAMGIDADGNNGSLILLKQGAEARVFESNFVGRRCIIKERFSKKYRHPSLDSKLTLKRLNAEARCMTKARKLGVLTPALYAVDPVIHTLTFQFVEGPSVKDIFLEFGLNGVVEERLNDIAAQIGDAIGKLHDGGLIHGDLTTSNMLIQSGTNQLVLIDFGLSFTSTLPEDKAVDLYVLERALLSMHSSCGNVMDRILAAYRKSSKQWSSTMNKLAQDWEFFDVVDVVQGKERNGRRIQDYRMSYFHLPNITKRDEIGVDGCDSDLKLQREVKVGGRQLYGYV
;
A
#
# COMPACT_ATOMS: atom_id res chain seq x y z
N MET A 1 18.14 -62.97 14.99
CA MET A 1 18.48 -63.77 16.19
C MET A 1 19.82 -63.25 16.67
N ASP A 2 19.92 -61.96 16.97
CA ASP A 2 19.51 -61.24 18.21
C ASP A 2 20.65 -61.41 19.25
N VAL A 3 21.14 -60.43 20.01
CA VAL A 3 20.55 -59.23 20.62
C VAL A 3 21.69 -58.23 21.00
N ASP A 4 21.40 -56.93 20.86
CA ASP A 4 21.85 -55.69 21.53
C ASP A 4 23.09 -55.58 22.44
N TYR A 5 23.82 -54.46 22.30
CA TYR A 5 23.86 -53.34 23.27
C TYR A 5 24.65 -52.16 22.68
N TRP A 6 23.97 -51.11 22.21
CA TRP A 6 24.59 -49.82 21.85
C TRP A 6 24.20 -48.79 22.91
N SER A 7 25.11 -48.55 23.86
CA SER A 7 24.97 -47.55 24.92
C SER A 7 25.16 -46.14 24.35
N GLY A 8 24.21 -45.27 24.63
CA GLY A 8 24.08 -43.94 24.08
C GLY A 8 25.26 -43.00 24.35
N SER A 9 25.57 -42.20 23.32
CA SER A 9 26.38 -40.99 23.44
C SER A 9 25.43 -39.81 23.69
N THR A 10 25.49 -39.27 24.91
CA THR A 10 24.83 -38.05 25.35
C THR A 10 25.45 -36.84 24.66
N ALA A 11 24.87 -36.40 23.54
CA ALA A 11 25.04 -35.03 23.08
C ALA A 11 24.20 -34.11 24.01
N GLY A 12 24.90 -33.52 24.98
CA GLY A 12 24.35 -32.60 25.98
C GLY A 12 23.89 -31.23 25.44
N PRO A 13 23.36 -30.36 26.31
CA PRO A 13 22.28 -29.40 26.05
C PRO A 13 22.68 -28.09 25.34
N ALA A 14 23.83 -28.03 24.66
CA ALA A 14 24.35 -26.78 24.09
C ALA A 14 23.64 -26.31 22.80
N LEU A 15 23.01 -27.23 22.05
CA LEU A 15 22.23 -26.90 20.85
C LEU A 15 20.78 -26.51 21.15
N ALA A 16 20.26 -26.91 22.32
CA ALA A 16 18.92 -26.54 22.79
C ALA A 16 18.89 -25.13 23.43
N THR A 17 20.04 -24.54 23.75
CA THR A 17 20.12 -23.21 24.37
C THR A 17 20.06 -22.06 23.36
N ALA A 18 20.63 -22.25 22.15
CA ALA A 18 20.67 -21.20 21.12
C ALA A 18 19.28 -20.95 20.49
N VAL A 19 18.48 -22.01 20.30
CA VAL A 19 17.11 -21.90 19.78
C VAL A 19 16.19 -21.19 20.80
N ASN A 20 16.48 -21.32 22.09
CA ASN A 20 15.67 -20.72 23.14
C ASN A 20 16.01 -19.23 23.39
N LEU A 21 17.27 -18.81 23.19
CA LEU A 21 17.68 -17.41 23.38
C LEU A 21 17.04 -16.47 22.34
N GLN A 22 16.91 -16.93 21.09
CA GLN A 22 16.25 -16.16 20.02
C GLN A 22 14.74 -16.04 20.27
N LEU A 23 14.12 -17.10 20.79
CA LEU A 23 12.72 -17.13 21.21
C LEU A 23 12.47 -16.19 22.39
N LEU A 24 13.37 -16.17 23.38
CA LEU A 24 13.34 -15.21 24.50
C LEU A 24 13.46 -13.76 24.02
N MET A 25 14.39 -13.45 23.10
CA MET A 25 14.55 -12.09 22.57
C MET A 25 13.37 -11.65 21.69
N ALA A 26 12.75 -12.56 20.95
CA ALA A 26 11.53 -12.29 20.18
C ALA A 26 10.27 -12.17 21.06
N MET A 27 10.31 -12.76 22.26
CA MET A 27 9.25 -12.68 23.28
C MET A 27 9.46 -11.53 24.29
N GLY A 28 10.45 -10.66 24.05
CA GLY A 28 10.67 -9.45 24.84
C GLY A 28 11.64 -9.62 26.03
N ILE A 29 12.40 -10.70 26.14
CA ILE A 29 13.31 -10.88 27.28
C ILE A 29 14.70 -10.34 26.93
N ASP A 30 15.05 -9.22 27.55
CA ASP A 30 16.38 -8.63 27.54
C ASP A 30 17.39 -9.53 28.26
N ALA A 31 18.68 -9.35 27.97
CA ALA A 31 19.79 -10.13 28.57
C ALA A 31 19.84 -10.07 30.12
N ASP A 32 19.12 -9.12 30.73
CA ASP A 32 18.99 -8.92 32.18
C ASP A 32 17.74 -9.59 32.79
N GLY A 33 16.99 -10.39 32.02
CA GLY A 33 15.84 -11.16 32.52
C GLY A 33 14.56 -10.37 32.78
N ASN A 34 14.48 -9.14 32.27
CA ASN A 34 13.25 -8.34 32.36
C ASN A 34 12.26 -8.81 31.28
N ASN A 35 11.03 -9.11 31.70
CA ASN A 35 10.01 -9.67 30.83
C ASN A 35 9.37 -8.53 30.00
N GLY A 36 9.92 -8.20 28.84
CA GLY A 36 9.36 -7.19 27.95
C GLY A 36 7.92 -7.54 27.59
N SER A 37 6.99 -6.68 28.01
CA SER A 37 5.57 -6.87 27.75
C SER A 37 5.31 -6.91 26.23
N LEU A 38 4.78 -8.03 25.75
CA LEU A 38 4.21 -8.15 24.42
C LEU A 38 2.74 -7.72 24.46
N ILE A 39 2.43 -6.56 23.91
CA ILE A 39 1.07 -6.02 23.88
C ILE A 39 0.49 -6.23 22.48
N LEU A 40 -0.55 -7.06 22.35
CA LEU A 40 -1.25 -7.23 21.07
C LEU A 40 -2.00 -5.95 20.70
N LEU A 41 -1.56 -5.29 19.63
CA LEU A 41 -2.22 -4.09 19.11
C LEU A 41 -3.35 -4.43 18.14
N LYS A 42 -3.09 -5.38 17.23
CA LYS A 42 -4.03 -5.73 16.16
C LYS A 42 -3.86 -7.17 15.71
N GLN A 43 -4.97 -7.84 15.44
CA GLN A 43 -4.99 -9.14 14.78
C GLN A 43 -5.74 -9.03 13.46
N GLY A 44 -5.03 -9.23 12.36
CA GLY A 44 -5.59 -9.29 11.01
C GLY A 44 -5.80 -10.73 10.54
N ALA A 45 -6.28 -10.85 9.30
CA ALA A 45 -6.42 -12.15 8.65
C ALA A 45 -5.08 -12.83 8.36
N GLU A 46 -3.99 -12.08 8.20
CA GLU A 46 -2.69 -12.63 7.79
C GLU A 46 -1.57 -12.49 8.81
N ALA A 47 -1.72 -11.60 9.81
CA ALA A 47 -0.68 -11.31 10.77
C ALA A 47 -1.26 -10.80 12.10
N ARG A 48 -0.47 -10.96 13.17
CA ARG A 48 -0.66 -10.26 14.44
C ARG A 48 0.42 -9.20 14.58
N VAL A 49 0.03 -8.06 15.14
CA VAL A 49 0.91 -6.92 15.37
C VAL A 49 0.99 -6.67 16.87
N PHE A 50 2.19 -6.74 17.41
CA PHE A 50 2.49 -6.55 18.82
C PHE A 50 3.36 -5.31 19.00
N GLU A 51 3.15 -4.58 20.09
CA GLU A 51 4.13 -3.64 20.63
C GLU A 51 5.03 -4.38 21.62
N SER A 52 6.34 -4.08 21.59
CA SER A 52 7.33 -4.64 22.50
C SER A 52 8.55 -3.73 22.63
N ASN A 53 9.61 -4.23 23.27
CA ASN A 53 10.92 -3.61 23.31
C ASN A 53 11.94 -4.49 22.60
N PHE A 54 12.78 -3.89 21.76
CA PHE A 54 13.90 -4.52 21.09
C PHE A 54 15.18 -3.74 21.43
N VAL A 55 16.08 -4.37 22.20
CA VAL A 55 17.35 -3.77 22.65
C VAL A 55 17.13 -2.38 23.28
N GLY A 56 16.21 -2.30 24.24
CA GLY A 56 15.88 -1.06 24.96
C GLY A 56 15.09 -0.01 24.16
N ARG A 57 14.63 -0.33 22.94
CA ARG A 57 13.83 0.57 22.10
C ARG A 57 12.44 0.01 21.86
N ARG A 58 11.42 0.86 21.97
CA ARG A 58 10.05 0.51 21.57
C ARG A 58 10.01 0.05 20.11
N CYS A 59 9.33 -1.05 19.86
CA CYS A 59 9.27 -1.69 18.55
C CYS A 59 7.88 -2.26 18.26
N ILE A 60 7.65 -2.56 16.99
CA ILE A 60 6.50 -3.30 16.49
C ILE A 60 6.97 -4.65 16.00
N ILE A 61 6.35 -5.73 16.47
CA ILE A 61 6.59 -7.09 15.99
C ILE A 61 5.38 -7.53 15.18
N LYS A 62 5.59 -7.82 13.89
CA LYS A 62 4.57 -8.38 13.00
C LYS A 62 4.82 -9.88 12.83
N GLU A 63 3.97 -10.69 13.44
CA GLU A 63 3.99 -12.15 13.35
C GLU A 63 3.05 -12.63 12.23
N ARG A 64 3.56 -13.40 11.27
CA ARG A 64 2.73 -14.09 10.27
C ARG A 64 2.42 -15.51 10.75
N PHE A 65 1.19 -15.71 11.22
CA PHE A 65 0.77 -17.00 11.74
C PHE A 65 0.44 -18.02 10.63
N SER A 66 0.72 -19.29 10.91
CA SER A 66 0.43 -20.40 9.99
C SER A 66 -1.07 -20.56 9.76
N LYS A 67 -1.44 -20.86 8.51
CA LYS A 67 -2.81 -21.17 8.13
C LYS A 67 -3.02 -22.68 8.09
N LYS A 68 -3.71 -23.23 9.10
CA LYS A 68 -3.97 -24.68 9.26
C LYS A 68 -4.64 -25.35 8.05
N TYR A 69 -5.31 -24.59 7.19
CA TYR A 69 -5.94 -25.11 5.98
C TYR A 69 -4.95 -25.35 4.83
N ARG A 70 -3.71 -24.84 4.90
CA ARG A 70 -2.68 -25.04 3.89
C ARG A 70 -1.80 -26.24 4.26
N HIS A 71 -1.33 -26.95 3.25
CA HIS A 71 -0.35 -28.02 3.46
C HIS A 71 0.92 -27.45 4.13
N PRO A 72 1.47 -28.05 5.21
CA PRO A 72 2.53 -27.45 6.02
C PRO A 72 3.77 -27.01 5.23
N SER A 73 4.20 -27.82 4.25
CA SER A 73 5.36 -27.48 3.41
C SER A 73 5.09 -26.31 2.45
N LEU A 74 3.85 -26.14 1.99
CA LEU A 74 3.46 -25.01 1.14
C LEU A 74 3.28 -23.74 1.97
N ASP A 75 2.68 -23.86 3.15
CA ASP A 75 2.50 -22.73 4.07
C ASP A 75 3.86 -22.15 4.49
N SER A 76 4.80 -23.01 4.90
CA SER A 76 6.16 -22.59 5.30
C SER A 76 6.87 -21.85 4.16
N LYS A 77 6.82 -22.40 2.93
CA LYS A 77 7.41 -21.76 1.75
C LYS A 77 6.74 -20.41 1.42
N LEU A 78 5.42 -20.34 1.49
CA LEU A 78 4.67 -19.12 1.19
C LEU A 78 4.91 -18.03 2.22
N THR A 79 4.88 -18.39 3.51
CA THR A 79 5.13 -17.48 4.63
C THR A 79 6.55 -16.93 4.56
N LEU A 80 7.56 -17.77 4.33
CA LEU A 80 8.94 -17.32 4.16
C LEU A 80 9.10 -16.40 2.93
N LYS A 81 8.47 -16.73 1.80
CA LYS A 81 8.50 -15.87 0.60
C LYS A 81 7.90 -14.49 0.89
N ARG A 82 6.76 -14.43 1.59
CA ARG A 82 6.09 -13.19 1.96
C ARG A 82 6.90 -12.37 2.97
N LEU A 83 7.44 -13.03 4.00
CA LEU A 83 8.33 -12.42 5.00
C LEU A 83 9.52 -11.70 4.33
N ASN A 84 10.21 -12.42 3.43
CA ASN A 84 11.34 -11.89 2.68
C ASN A 84 10.92 -10.79 1.70
N ALA A 85 9.76 -10.91 1.05
CA ALA A 85 9.25 -9.89 0.14
C ALA A 85 8.98 -8.58 0.87
N GLU A 86 8.32 -8.63 2.03
CA GLU A 86 7.97 -7.46 2.84
C GLU A 86 9.24 -6.75 3.36
N ALA A 87 10.19 -7.49 3.93
CA ALA A 87 11.46 -6.94 4.39
C ALA A 87 12.25 -6.24 3.26
N ARG A 88 12.32 -6.88 2.08
CA ARG A 88 13.00 -6.30 0.91
C ARG A 88 12.29 -5.07 0.38
N CYS A 89 10.97 -5.10 0.26
CA CYS A 89 10.19 -3.97 -0.25
C CYS A 89 10.28 -2.76 0.67
N MET A 90 10.18 -2.93 1.99
CA MET A 90 10.34 -1.84 2.95
C MET A 90 11.75 -1.23 2.92
N THR A 91 12.78 -2.09 2.80
CA THR A 91 14.17 -1.63 2.66
C THR A 91 14.38 -0.88 1.33
N LYS A 92 13.76 -1.34 0.24
CA LYS A 92 13.80 -0.66 -1.06
C LYS A 92 13.10 0.69 -1.01
N ALA A 93 11.91 0.78 -0.43
CA ALA A 93 11.19 2.05 -0.22
C ALA A 93 12.06 3.08 0.53
N ARG A 94 12.72 2.65 1.62
CA ARG A 94 13.66 3.51 2.35
C ARG A 94 14.81 4.02 1.49
N LYS A 95 15.40 3.17 0.65
CA LYS A 95 16.45 3.57 -0.30
C LYS A 95 15.97 4.55 -1.38
N LEU A 96 14.67 4.54 -1.70
CA LEU A 96 14.04 5.48 -2.62
C LEU A 96 13.72 6.83 -1.97
N GLY A 97 14.09 7.04 -0.70
CA GLY A 97 13.82 8.28 0.03
C GLY A 97 12.38 8.40 0.54
N VAL A 98 11.68 7.27 0.64
CA VAL A 98 10.37 7.18 1.30
C VAL A 98 10.58 6.80 2.75
N LEU A 99 10.03 7.56 3.68
CA LEU A 99 10.13 7.22 5.09
C LEU A 99 9.29 5.98 5.40
N THR A 100 9.95 5.00 6.00
CA THR A 100 9.37 3.74 6.48
C THR A 100 9.94 3.45 7.86
N PRO A 101 9.31 2.61 8.70
CA PRO A 101 9.92 2.15 9.93
C PRO A 101 11.27 1.47 9.68
N ALA A 102 12.25 1.64 10.56
CA ALA A 102 13.50 0.89 10.46
C ALA A 102 13.23 -0.60 10.72
N LEU A 103 13.70 -1.48 9.85
CA LEU A 103 13.66 -2.93 10.08
C LEU A 103 14.80 -3.31 11.03
N TYR A 104 14.46 -3.74 12.24
CA TYR A 104 15.41 -4.16 13.26
C TYR A 104 15.81 -5.62 13.14
N ALA A 105 14.85 -6.51 12.87
CA ALA A 105 15.13 -7.94 12.76
C ALA A 105 14.14 -8.65 11.82
N VAL A 106 14.60 -9.76 11.23
CA VAL A 106 13.81 -10.70 10.44
C VAL A 106 14.04 -12.08 11.02
N ASP A 107 12.98 -12.73 11.50
CA ASP A 107 13.05 -14.10 12.02
C ASP A 107 12.26 -15.07 11.11
N PRO A 108 12.95 -15.88 10.30
CA PRO A 108 12.29 -16.84 9.42
C PRO A 108 11.75 -18.07 10.15
N VAL A 109 12.17 -18.36 11.39
CA VAL A 109 11.76 -19.55 12.16
C VAL A 109 10.38 -19.33 12.77
N ILE A 110 10.17 -18.19 13.42
CA ILE A 110 8.87 -17.81 14.00
C ILE A 110 8.05 -16.88 13.10
N HIS A 111 8.57 -16.58 11.91
CA HIS A 111 7.90 -15.77 10.88
C HIS A 111 7.54 -14.36 11.34
N THR A 112 8.48 -13.68 12.00
CA THR A 112 8.30 -12.33 12.51
C THR A 112 9.19 -11.29 11.83
N LEU A 113 8.68 -10.07 11.74
CA LEU A 113 9.45 -8.87 11.38
C LEU A 113 9.37 -7.89 12.54
N THR A 114 10.52 -7.40 12.99
CA THR A 114 10.60 -6.41 14.06
C THR A 114 10.98 -5.06 13.46
N PHE A 115 10.14 -4.06 13.71
CA PHE A 115 10.27 -2.72 13.17
C PHE A 115 10.39 -1.68 14.28
N GLN A 116 10.97 -0.53 13.94
CA GLN A 116 10.87 0.68 14.73
C GLN A 116 9.40 1.01 15.05
N PHE A 117 9.12 1.35 16.31
CA PHE A 117 7.85 1.98 16.66
C PHE A 117 7.87 3.44 16.17
N VAL A 118 6.85 3.81 15.39
CA VAL A 118 6.69 5.18 14.88
C VAL A 118 5.60 5.87 15.69
N GLU A 119 6.01 6.82 16.53
CA GLU A 119 5.09 7.64 17.31
C GLU A 119 4.30 8.57 16.38
N GLY A 120 2.98 8.47 16.37
CA GLY A 120 2.13 9.34 15.56
C GLY A 120 0.76 8.76 15.22
N PRO A 121 -0.25 9.60 14.93
CA PRO A 121 -1.55 9.14 14.47
C PRO A 121 -1.49 8.60 13.04
N SER A 122 -2.43 7.72 12.69
CA SER A 122 -2.63 7.34 11.30
C SER A 122 -3.27 8.48 10.51
N VAL A 123 -3.02 8.54 9.20
CA VAL A 123 -3.71 9.49 8.31
C VAL A 123 -5.22 9.27 8.37
N LYS A 124 -5.66 8.02 8.57
CA LYS A 124 -7.07 7.70 8.78
C LYS A 124 -7.65 8.47 9.96
N ASP A 125 -6.99 8.41 11.11
CA ASP A 125 -7.49 9.04 12.34
C ASP A 125 -7.53 10.57 12.19
N ILE A 126 -6.53 11.15 11.53
CA ILE A 126 -6.50 12.58 11.22
C ILE A 126 -7.68 12.99 10.33
N PHE A 127 -7.98 12.22 9.28
CA PHE A 127 -9.07 12.52 8.37
C PHE A 127 -10.45 12.34 9.02
N LEU A 128 -10.60 11.37 9.93
CA LEU A 128 -11.80 11.24 10.75
C LEU A 128 -11.99 12.45 11.67
N GLU A 129 -10.91 12.94 12.28
CA GLU A 129 -10.94 14.15 13.11
C GLU A 129 -11.41 15.38 12.32
N PHE A 130 -10.93 15.56 11.09
CA PHE A 130 -11.41 16.64 10.20
C PHE A 130 -12.90 16.54 9.89
N GLY A 131 -13.42 15.32 9.73
CA GLY A 131 -14.86 15.10 9.52
C GLY A 131 -15.73 15.51 10.71
N LEU A 132 -15.18 15.48 11.93
CA LEU A 132 -15.90 15.80 13.16
C LEU A 132 -15.75 17.28 13.56
N ASN A 133 -14.54 17.83 13.43
CA ASN A 133 -14.17 19.13 13.98
C ASN A 133 -14.00 20.24 12.90
N GLY A 134 -14.15 19.88 11.62
CA GLY A 134 -13.88 20.75 10.49
C GLY A 134 -12.50 20.53 9.88
N VAL A 135 -12.40 20.79 8.57
CA VAL A 135 -11.17 20.56 7.80
C VAL A 135 -10.18 21.70 8.02
N VAL A 136 -8.96 21.35 8.45
CA VAL A 136 -7.82 22.28 8.45
C VAL A 136 -7.12 22.17 7.09
N GLU A 137 -7.49 23.07 6.17
CA GLU A 137 -7.07 23.03 4.77
C GLU A 137 -5.54 22.98 4.56
N GLU A 138 -4.78 23.73 5.36
CA GLU A 138 -3.32 23.72 5.31
C GLU A 138 -2.75 22.33 5.64
N ARG A 139 -3.23 21.71 6.73
CA ARG A 139 -2.79 20.37 7.15
C ARG A 139 -3.21 19.29 6.17
N LEU A 140 -4.40 19.41 5.59
CA LEU A 140 -4.87 18.51 4.53
C LEU A 140 -3.99 18.60 3.27
N ASN A 141 -3.63 19.83 2.86
CA ASN A 141 -2.73 20.07 1.73
C ASN A 141 -1.34 19.48 1.97
N ASP A 142 -0.78 19.68 3.16
CA ASP A 142 0.52 19.14 3.53
C ASP A 142 0.53 17.60 3.48
N ILE A 143 -0.44 16.95 4.14
CA ILE A 143 -0.56 15.49 4.12
C ILE A 143 -0.74 14.96 2.70
N ALA A 144 -1.62 15.58 1.90
CA ALA A 144 -1.83 15.19 0.51
C ALA A 144 -0.55 15.31 -0.34
N ALA A 145 0.23 16.39 -0.14
CA ALA A 145 1.49 16.60 -0.82
C ALA A 145 2.52 15.51 -0.46
N GLN A 146 2.64 15.20 0.83
CA GLN A 146 3.54 14.15 1.30
C GLN A 146 3.15 12.76 0.78
N ILE A 147 1.85 12.45 0.70
CA ILE A 147 1.34 11.18 0.14
C ILE A 147 1.70 11.08 -1.35
N GLY A 148 1.39 12.12 -2.14
CA GLY A 148 1.70 12.14 -3.57
C GLY A 148 3.19 12.02 -3.86
N ASP A 149 4.04 12.69 -3.07
CA ASP A 149 5.49 12.60 -3.20
C ASP A 149 6.03 11.20 -2.83
N ALA A 150 5.55 10.61 -1.73
CA ALA A 150 5.96 9.27 -1.33
C ALA A 150 5.61 8.23 -2.39
N ILE A 151 4.38 8.27 -2.93
CA ILE A 151 3.94 7.34 -3.97
C ILE A 151 4.72 7.59 -5.28
N GLY A 152 4.98 8.85 -5.62
CA GLY A 152 5.80 9.20 -6.78
C GLY A 152 7.18 8.55 -6.74
N LYS A 153 7.87 8.66 -5.60
CA LYS A 153 9.17 8.02 -5.35
C LYS A 153 9.11 6.49 -5.41
N LEU A 154 8.08 5.87 -4.84
CA LEU A 154 7.88 4.41 -4.92
C LEU A 154 7.75 3.96 -6.38
N HIS A 155 6.83 4.58 -7.11
CA HIS A 155 6.51 4.21 -8.48
C HIS A 155 7.69 4.44 -9.44
N ASP A 156 8.39 5.57 -9.32
CA ASP A 156 9.60 5.84 -10.12
C ASP A 156 10.73 4.86 -9.81
N GLY A 157 10.82 4.39 -8.56
CA GLY A 157 11.71 3.32 -8.14
C GLY A 157 11.26 1.90 -8.51
N GLY A 158 10.16 1.77 -9.26
CA GLY A 158 9.58 0.50 -9.67
C GLY A 158 9.13 -0.35 -8.49
N LEU A 159 8.59 0.29 -7.44
CA LEU A 159 8.02 -0.38 -6.28
C LEU A 159 6.53 -0.01 -6.20
N ILE A 160 5.68 -1.02 -6.16
CA ILE A 160 4.23 -0.89 -5.97
C ILE A 160 3.94 -1.27 -4.53
N HIS A 161 3.16 -0.45 -3.82
CA HIS A 161 2.81 -0.73 -2.44
C HIS A 161 1.78 -1.85 -2.38
N GLY A 162 0.75 -1.81 -3.23
CA GLY A 162 -0.25 -2.86 -3.39
C GLY A 162 -1.32 -2.90 -2.29
N ASP A 163 -1.30 -1.94 -1.36
CA ASP A 163 -2.27 -1.79 -0.27
C ASP A 163 -2.30 -0.34 0.25
N LEU A 164 -2.33 0.63 -0.67
CA LEU A 164 -2.37 2.04 -0.29
C LEU A 164 -3.71 2.38 0.37
N THR A 165 -3.67 2.48 1.70
CA THR A 165 -4.79 2.96 2.52
C THR A 165 -4.29 3.98 3.53
N THR A 166 -5.16 4.88 3.97
CA THR A 166 -4.84 5.88 5.01
C THR A 166 -4.50 5.27 6.38
N SER A 167 -4.83 3.99 6.60
CA SER A 167 -4.44 3.24 7.81
C SER A 167 -3.01 2.70 7.74
N ASN A 168 -2.45 2.60 6.52
CA ASN A 168 -1.06 2.19 6.27
C ASN A 168 -0.12 3.40 6.14
N MET A 169 -0.55 4.55 6.65
CA MET A 169 0.15 5.83 6.60
C MET A 169 0.11 6.46 7.99
N LEU A 170 1.28 6.80 8.54
CA LEU A 170 1.42 7.47 9.83
C LEU A 170 2.00 8.86 9.62
N ILE A 171 1.59 9.82 10.45
CA ILE A 171 2.26 11.13 10.54
C ILE A 171 3.11 11.12 11.80
N GLN A 172 4.44 11.09 11.63
CA GLN A 172 5.37 11.00 12.75
C GLN A 172 5.28 12.27 13.62
N SER A 173 4.99 12.07 14.91
CA SER A 173 4.98 13.13 15.91
C SER A 173 6.36 13.80 16.01
N GLY A 174 6.37 15.13 16.09
CA GLY A 174 7.59 15.93 16.21
C GLY A 174 8.21 16.35 14.88
N THR A 175 8.14 15.52 13.83
CA THR A 175 8.62 15.87 12.48
C THR A 175 7.49 16.22 11.51
N ASN A 176 6.26 15.79 11.82
CA ASN A 176 5.09 15.90 10.93
C ASN A 176 5.32 15.25 9.55
N GLN A 177 6.20 14.24 9.48
CA GLN A 177 6.54 13.56 8.25
C GLN A 177 5.69 12.29 8.05
N LEU A 178 5.25 12.06 6.82
CA LEU A 178 4.54 10.87 6.41
C LEU A 178 5.47 9.66 6.40
N VAL A 179 5.08 8.62 7.12
CA VAL A 179 5.75 7.33 7.16
C VAL A 179 4.80 6.27 6.59
N LEU A 180 5.24 5.59 5.53
CA LEU A 180 4.50 4.46 4.95
C LEU A 180 4.83 3.17 5.72
N ILE A 181 3.79 2.40 6.02
CA ILE A 181 3.89 1.13 6.75
C ILE A 181 3.18 0.01 5.95
N ASP A 182 3.42 -1.23 6.36
CA ASP A 182 2.83 -2.43 5.77
C ASP A 182 3.11 -2.65 4.26
N PHE A 183 4.30 -3.19 3.98
CA PHE A 183 4.69 -3.62 2.63
C PHE A 183 4.33 -5.09 2.36
N GLY A 184 3.31 -5.63 3.06
CA GLY A 184 2.97 -7.04 3.03
C GLY A 184 2.44 -7.56 1.70
N LEU A 185 1.91 -6.66 0.86
CA LEU A 185 1.40 -6.93 -0.49
C LEU A 185 2.26 -6.28 -1.59
N SER A 186 3.37 -5.65 -1.22
CA SER A 186 4.20 -4.90 -2.14
C SER A 186 5.01 -5.78 -3.08
N PHE A 187 5.26 -5.28 -4.27
CA PHE A 187 6.04 -5.96 -5.29
C PHE A 187 6.77 -4.97 -6.20
N THR A 188 7.81 -5.46 -6.87
CA THR A 188 8.54 -4.65 -7.86
C THR A 188 7.85 -4.76 -9.21
N SER A 189 7.48 -3.61 -9.79
CA SER A 189 6.97 -3.53 -11.16
C SER A 189 7.30 -2.16 -11.75
N THR A 190 7.58 -2.15 -13.06
CA THR A 190 7.76 -0.93 -13.85
C THR A 190 6.54 -0.64 -14.73
N LEU A 191 5.53 -1.50 -14.72
CA LEU A 191 4.35 -1.38 -15.56
C LEU A 191 3.50 -0.19 -15.11
N PRO A 192 3.07 0.69 -16.04
CA PRO A 192 2.15 1.78 -15.73
C PRO A 192 0.80 1.31 -15.18
N GLU A 193 0.34 0.11 -15.58
CA GLU A 193 -0.90 -0.53 -15.14
C GLU A 193 -0.88 -0.79 -13.63
N ASP A 194 0.19 -1.41 -13.11
CA ASP A 194 0.27 -1.71 -11.67
C ASP A 194 0.27 -0.45 -10.81
N LYS A 195 0.87 0.64 -11.33
CA LYS A 195 0.90 1.96 -10.69
C LYS A 195 -0.48 2.63 -10.69
N ALA A 196 -1.22 2.44 -11.78
CA ALA A 196 -2.59 2.94 -11.89
C ALA A 196 -3.49 2.20 -10.90
N VAL A 197 -3.38 0.88 -10.81
CA VAL A 197 -4.10 0.07 -9.83
C VAL A 197 -3.79 0.53 -8.40
N ASP A 198 -2.52 0.82 -8.06
CA ASP A 198 -2.15 1.30 -6.71
C ASP A 198 -2.82 2.65 -6.38
N LEU A 199 -2.82 3.61 -7.32
CA LEU A 199 -3.51 4.90 -7.15
C LEU A 199 -5.04 4.74 -7.08
N TYR A 200 -5.60 3.82 -7.85
CA TYR A 200 -7.03 3.50 -7.81
C TYR A 200 -7.44 2.92 -6.44
N VAL A 201 -6.64 2.00 -5.88
CA VAL A 201 -6.88 1.45 -4.54
C VAL A 201 -6.89 2.57 -3.50
N LEU A 202 -5.95 3.52 -3.58
CA LEU A 202 -5.93 4.68 -2.70
C LEU A 202 -7.19 5.54 -2.82
N GLU A 203 -7.63 5.84 -4.05
CA GLU A 203 -8.86 6.59 -4.27
C GLU A 203 -10.07 5.88 -3.65
N ARG A 204 -10.20 4.57 -3.84
CA ARG A 204 -11.28 3.78 -3.24
C ARG A 204 -11.22 3.80 -1.71
N ALA A 205 -10.02 3.72 -1.14
CA ALA A 205 -9.83 3.82 0.31
C ALA A 205 -10.28 5.19 0.83
N LEU A 206 -9.93 6.28 0.15
CA LEU A 206 -10.34 7.64 0.51
C LEU A 206 -11.85 7.86 0.39
N LEU A 207 -12.47 7.41 -0.70
CA LEU A 207 -13.93 7.51 -0.89
C LEU A 207 -14.72 6.73 0.16
N SER A 208 -14.18 5.62 0.65
CA SER A 208 -14.83 4.78 1.66
C SER A 208 -14.87 5.43 3.05
N MET A 209 -14.00 6.41 3.31
CA MET A 209 -13.87 7.09 4.60
C MET A 209 -14.83 8.27 4.83
N HIS A 210 -15.91 8.35 4.04
CA HIS A 210 -16.92 9.41 3.99
C HIS A 210 -16.45 10.73 3.34
N SER A 211 -17.39 11.36 2.63
CA SER A 211 -17.25 12.51 1.72
C SER A 211 -16.76 13.83 2.34
N SER A 212 -16.39 13.83 3.62
CA SER A 212 -16.03 15.01 4.40
C SER A 212 -14.65 15.58 4.05
N CYS A 213 -13.75 14.78 3.47
CA CYS A 213 -12.38 15.20 3.14
C CYS A 213 -12.21 15.84 1.75
N GLY A 214 -13.32 16.17 1.07
CA GLY A 214 -13.30 16.97 -0.16
C GLY A 214 -12.43 16.40 -1.28
N ASN A 215 -11.72 17.28 -1.99
CA ASN A 215 -10.88 16.97 -3.15
C ASN A 215 -9.46 16.49 -2.78
N VAL A 216 -9.31 15.73 -1.69
CA VAL A 216 -8.00 15.27 -1.22
C VAL A 216 -7.25 14.44 -2.28
N MET A 217 -7.97 13.62 -3.05
CA MET A 217 -7.37 12.82 -4.12
C MET A 217 -6.78 13.70 -5.23
N ASP A 218 -7.46 14.79 -5.61
CA ASP A 218 -6.94 15.75 -6.60
C ASP A 218 -5.61 16.36 -6.15
N ARG A 219 -5.51 16.67 -4.85
CA ARG A 219 -4.29 17.25 -4.25
C ARG A 219 -3.15 16.22 -4.24
N ILE A 220 -3.46 14.97 -3.89
CA ILE A 220 -2.50 13.85 -3.94
C ILE A 220 -2.00 13.66 -5.37
N LEU A 221 -2.91 13.61 -6.36
CA LEU A 221 -2.55 13.44 -7.77
C LEU A 221 -1.75 14.63 -8.31
N ALA A 222 -2.05 15.85 -7.88
CA ALA A 222 -1.27 17.04 -8.23
C ALA A 222 0.16 16.95 -7.69
N ALA A 223 0.36 16.46 -6.46
CA ALA A 223 1.69 16.24 -5.90
C ALA A 223 2.41 15.04 -6.56
N TYR A 224 1.70 13.94 -6.81
CA TYR A 224 2.21 12.79 -7.55
C TYR A 224 2.71 13.19 -8.95
N ARG A 225 1.96 14.03 -9.67
CA ARG A 225 2.36 14.57 -10.98
C ARG A 225 3.66 15.38 -10.91
N LYS A 226 3.90 16.10 -9.81
CA LYS A 226 5.14 16.87 -9.61
C LYS A 226 6.32 15.97 -9.24
N SER A 227 6.07 14.89 -8.50
CA SER A 227 7.11 14.00 -7.99
C SER A 227 7.53 12.92 -8.99
N SER A 228 6.58 12.29 -9.68
CA SER A 228 6.85 11.15 -10.58
C SER A 228 7.19 11.59 -12.00
N LYS A 229 8.30 11.07 -12.52
CA LYS A 229 8.70 11.19 -13.94
C LYS A 229 7.80 10.37 -14.87
N GLN A 230 7.07 9.39 -14.33
CA GLN A 230 6.24 8.45 -15.07
C GLN A 230 4.74 8.76 -14.94
N TRP A 231 4.39 9.93 -14.39
CA TRP A 231 3.01 10.30 -14.09
C TRP A 231 2.10 10.22 -15.33
N SER A 232 2.56 10.64 -16.51
CA SER A 232 1.73 10.66 -17.71
C SER A 232 1.32 9.26 -18.16
N SER A 233 2.26 8.31 -18.16
CA SER A 233 1.96 6.91 -18.51
C SER A 233 1.02 6.26 -17.50
N THR A 234 1.23 6.52 -16.20
CA THR A 234 0.36 6.01 -15.14
C THR A 234 -1.04 6.61 -15.24
N MET A 235 -1.16 7.92 -15.45
CA MET A 235 -2.46 8.59 -15.52
C MET A 235 -3.27 8.15 -16.75
N ASN A 236 -2.62 7.91 -17.88
CA ASN A 236 -3.29 7.35 -19.05
C ASN A 236 -3.90 5.97 -18.77
N LYS A 237 -3.23 5.14 -17.96
CA LYS A 237 -3.77 3.84 -17.54
C LYS A 237 -4.86 3.98 -16.48
N LEU A 238 -4.67 4.86 -15.51
CA LEU A 238 -5.68 5.15 -14.50
C LEU A 238 -7.00 5.63 -15.14
N ALA A 239 -6.92 6.46 -16.17
CA ALA A 239 -8.09 6.91 -16.92
C ALA A 239 -8.81 5.75 -17.66
N GLN A 240 -8.07 4.82 -18.26
CA GLN A 240 -8.63 3.64 -18.92
C GLN A 240 -9.31 2.71 -17.92
N ASP A 241 -8.66 2.48 -16.78
CA ASP A 241 -9.20 1.66 -15.69
C ASP A 241 -10.49 2.27 -15.15
N TRP A 242 -10.57 3.60 -15.05
CA TRP A 242 -11.78 4.29 -14.58
C TRP A 242 -12.99 4.04 -15.49
N GLU A 243 -12.79 4.05 -16.81
CA GLU A 243 -13.86 3.73 -17.78
C GLU A 243 -14.36 2.30 -17.60
N PHE A 244 -13.45 1.35 -17.33
CA PHE A 244 -13.82 -0.04 -17.10
C PHE A 244 -14.53 -0.23 -15.75
N PHE A 245 -13.99 0.33 -14.67
CA PHE A 245 -14.54 0.15 -13.33
C PHE A 245 -15.84 0.94 -13.11
N ASP A 246 -16.05 2.07 -13.80
CA ASP A 246 -17.33 2.78 -13.76
C ASP A 246 -18.45 1.97 -14.44
N VAL A 247 -18.15 1.23 -15.51
CA VAL A 247 -19.10 0.27 -16.10
C VAL A 247 -19.44 -0.83 -15.09
N VAL A 248 -18.45 -1.33 -14.34
CA VAL A 248 -18.67 -2.36 -13.32
C VAL A 248 -19.48 -1.82 -12.13
N ASP A 249 -19.19 -0.61 -11.63
CA ASP A 249 -19.92 0.02 -10.53
C ASP A 249 -21.39 0.33 -10.93
N VAL A 250 -21.63 0.75 -12.17
CA VAL A 250 -22.98 0.94 -12.74
C VAL A 250 -23.73 -0.38 -12.85
N VAL A 251 -23.08 -1.44 -13.34
CA VAL A 251 -23.66 -2.80 -13.42
C VAL A 251 -23.96 -3.36 -12.02
N GLN A 252 -23.18 -2.97 -11.01
CA GLN A 252 -23.39 -3.35 -9.60
C GLN A 252 -24.37 -2.44 -8.84
N GLY A 253 -24.96 -1.44 -9.49
CA GLY A 253 -25.98 -0.57 -8.89
C GLY A 253 -25.46 0.38 -7.80
N LYS A 254 -24.17 0.74 -7.80
CA LYS A 254 -23.60 1.69 -6.84
C LYS A 254 -23.78 3.12 -7.35
N GLU A 255 -24.68 3.89 -6.75
CA GLU A 255 -24.79 5.32 -7.02
C GLU A 255 -23.61 6.10 -6.38
N ARG A 256 -22.95 6.98 -7.15
CA ARG A 256 -21.95 7.93 -6.64
C ARG A 256 -22.61 9.29 -6.37
N ASN A 257 -22.77 9.65 -5.09
CA ASN A 257 -23.02 11.01 -4.55
C ASN A 257 -23.73 12.01 -5.49
N GLY A 258 -24.89 11.63 -6.06
CA GLY A 258 -25.79 12.55 -6.78
C GLY A 258 -25.21 13.33 -7.97
N ARG A 259 -24.03 12.95 -8.51
CA ARG A 259 -23.45 13.56 -9.73
C ARG A 259 -23.28 12.50 -10.81
N ARG A 260 -23.58 12.87 -12.05
CA ARG A 260 -23.40 11.96 -13.20
C ARG A 260 -21.92 11.66 -13.36
N ILE A 261 -21.60 10.41 -13.71
CA ILE A 261 -20.23 9.93 -13.98
C ILE A 261 -19.49 10.82 -15.01
N GLN A 262 -20.23 11.44 -15.94
CA GLN A 262 -19.70 12.40 -16.91
C GLN A 262 -19.07 13.66 -16.29
N ASP A 263 -19.44 14.05 -15.07
CA ASP A 263 -18.97 15.28 -14.43
C ASP A 263 -17.53 15.14 -13.89
N TYR A 264 -17.09 13.93 -13.52
CA TYR A 264 -15.70 13.67 -13.12
C TYR A 264 -14.73 13.72 -14.30
N ARG A 265 -15.20 13.37 -15.51
CA ARG A 265 -14.42 13.47 -16.75
C ARG A 265 -14.01 14.91 -17.06
N MET A 266 -14.75 15.91 -16.58
CA MET A 266 -14.46 17.32 -16.85
C MET A 266 -13.44 17.96 -15.90
N SER A 267 -13.34 17.51 -14.63
CA SER A 267 -12.44 18.11 -13.65
C SER A 267 -10.97 17.67 -13.80
N TYR A 268 -10.72 16.41 -14.19
CA TYR A 268 -9.35 15.89 -14.35
C TYR A 268 -8.70 16.26 -15.69
N PHE A 269 -9.50 16.51 -16.73
CA PHE A 269 -9.01 16.76 -18.09
C PHE A 269 -8.94 18.24 -18.49
N HIS A 270 -9.32 19.18 -17.60
CA HIS A 270 -9.15 20.63 -17.80
C HIS A 270 -7.74 21.14 -17.40
N LEU A 271 -6.69 20.46 -17.85
CA LEU A 271 -5.32 20.99 -17.85
C LEU A 271 -4.84 21.09 -19.30
N PRO A 272 -4.36 22.27 -19.76
CA PRO A 272 -4.18 22.54 -21.17
C PRO A 272 -3.06 21.66 -21.79
N ASN A 273 -3.45 20.97 -22.86
CA ASN A 273 -2.68 20.48 -24.00
C ASN A 273 -1.45 19.59 -23.72
N ILE A 274 -1.67 18.27 -23.81
CA ILE A 274 -0.70 17.35 -24.41
C ILE A 274 -1.06 17.26 -25.90
N THR A 275 -0.55 18.17 -26.72
CA THR A 275 -0.62 18.04 -28.19
C THR A 275 0.60 17.27 -28.67
N LYS A 276 0.37 16.08 -29.26
CA LYS A 276 1.35 15.43 -30.12
C LYS A 276 1.36 16.17 -31.48
N ARG A 277 2.50 16.80 -31.75
CA ARG A 277 3.19 17.05 -33.04
C ARG A 277 2.39 16.98 -34.34
N ASP A 278 2.45 18.09 -35.08
CA ASP A 278 3.14 18.25 -36.37
C ASP A 278 3.29 17.03 -37.29
N GLU A 279 3.02 17.31 -38.57
CA GLU A 279 3.24 16.50 -39.79
C GLU A 279 2.14 15.48 -40.15
N ILE A 280 1.17 15.94 -40.94
CA ILE A 280 0.95 15.55 -42.35
C ILE A 280 -0.04 16.56 -42.94
N GLY A 281 0.40 17.29 -43.96
CA GLY A 281 -0.44 18.24 -44.68
C GLY A 281 -1.47 17.51 -45.55
N VAL A 282 -2.73 17.94 -45.44
CA VAL A 282 -3.73 17.81 -46.50
C VAL A 282 -4.60 19.07 -46.43
N ASP A 283 -4.60 19.83 -47.51
CA ASP A 283 -5.45 21.00 -47.77
C ASP A 283 -6.94 20.63 -47.80
N GLY A 284 -7.78 21.61 -47.43
CA GLY A 284 -9.13 21.72 -47.98
C GLY A 284 -10.30 21.60 -46.98
N CYS A 285 -11.13 22.64 -46.96
CA CYS A 285 -12.45 22.75 -46.36
C CYS A 285 -13.27 21.44 -46.33
N ASP A 286 -13.88 21.11 -45.18
CA ASP A 286 -15.34 21.19 -45.02
C ASP A 286 -15.78 20.99 -43.56
N SER A 287 -16.90 21.63 -43.26
CA SER A 287 -17.70 21.64 -42.03
C SER A 287 -18.17 20.25 -41.59
N ASP A 288 -18.30 20.06 -40.26
CA ASP A 288 -19.14 19.03 -39.62
C ASP A 288 -18.91 17.55 -39.99
N LEU A 289 -17.90 16.90 -39.37
CA LEU A 289 -17.83 15.44 -39.26
C LEU A 289 -17.71 15.00 -37.80
N LYS A 290 -18.87 14.84 -37.16
CA LYS A 290 -19.03 14.12 -35.88
C LYS A 290 -18.72 12.64 -36.10
N LEU A 291 -17.56 12.17 -35.62
CA LEU A 291 -17.25 10.74 -35.58
C LEU A 291 -18.17 10.02 -34.59
N GLN A 292 -19.21 9.37 -35.10
CA GLN A 292 -20.01 8.40 -34.34
C GLN A 292 -19.24 7.07 -34.28
N ARG A 293 -18.90 6.58 -33.08
CA ARG A 293 -18.50 5.19 -32.89
C ARG A 293 -19.68 4.38 -32.40
N GLU A 294 -20.03 3.35 -33.16
CA GLU A 294 -21.11 2.43 -32.84
C GLU A 294 -20.58 1.30 -31.94
N VAL A 295 -21.16 1.12 -30.75
CA VAL A 295 -20.85 -0.02 -29.87
C VAL A 295 -22.16 -0.72 -29.52
N LYS A 296 -22.28 -2.00 -29.90
CA LYS A 296 -23.41 -2.86 -29.53
C LYS A 296 -23.08 -3.63 -28.25
N VAL A 297 -23.84 -3.40 -27.18
CA VAL A 297 -23.81 -4.23 -25.96
C VAL A 297 -25.24 -4.66 -25.63
N GLY A 298 -25.48 -5.97 -25.50
CA GLY A 298 -26.74 -6.51 -24.95
C GLY A 298 -28.02 -6.13 -25.70
N GLY A 299 -27.97 -5.99 -27.03
CA GLY A 299 -29.17 -5.77 -27.85
C GLY A 299 -29.81 -4.38 -27.75
N ARG A 300 -29.19 -3.41 -27.07
CA ARG A 300 -29.62 -2.00 -27.11
C ARG A 300 -28.56 -1.13 -27.79
N GLN A 301 -29.04 -0.21 -28.64
CA GLN A 301 -28.22 0.74 -29.38
C GLN A 301 -28.09 2.01 -28.54
N LEU A 302 -26.87 2.42 -28.22
CA LEU A 302 -26.60 3.66 -27.48
C LEU A 302 -25.70 4.56 -28.33
N TYR A 303 -26.10 5.82 -28.48
CA TYR A 303 -25.33 6.85 -29.18
C TYR A 303 -24.59 7.70 -28.14
N GLY A 304 -23.26 7.71 -28.20
CA GLY A 304 -22.42 8.58 -27.38
C GLY A 304 -21.79 9.68 -28.24
N TYR A 305 -21.84 10.92 -27.74
CA TYR A 305 -21.01 12.02 -28.24
C TYR A 305 -19.69 12.01 -27.45
N VAL A 306 -18.56 12.11 -28.15
CA VAL A 306 -17.22 12.18 -27.52
C VAL A 306 -17.03 13.52 -26.83
#